data_AF-A0A351BZ14-F1
#
_entry.id   AF-A0A351BZ14-F1
#
_cell.length_a   1.000
_cell.length_b   1.000
_cell.length_c   1.000
_cell.angle_alpha   90.00
_cell.angle_beta   90.00
_cell.angle_gamma   90.00
#
_symmetry.space_group_name_H-M   'P 1'
#
loop_
_entity.id
_entity.type
_entity.pdbx_description
1 polymer ?
#
loop_
_entity_poly.entity_id
_entity_poly.type
_entity_poly.pdbx_seq_one_letter_code
_entity_poly.pdbx_strand_id
1 'polypeptide(L)'
;RLYDEGVRDIWLLGQNVNSYKYEEYDFADLLKNVAAAVPGMRVRYITSHPYDLSDKLLETMAEYDNICKYIHLPIQSGSDRILKLMNRLYSVKEYM
;
A
#
# COMPACT_ATOMS: atom_id res chain seq x y z
N ARG A 1 -11.94 -16.75 -11.32
CA ARG A 1 -13.37 -16.35 -11.19
C ARG A 1 -13.60 -14.88 -11.55
N LEU A 2 -13.19 -13.89 -10.74
CA LEU A 2 -13.43 -12.46 -11.07
C LEU A 2 -12.85 -12.04 -12.43
N TYR A 3 -11.62 -12.50 -12.73
CA TYR A 3 -10.98 -12.24 -14.01
C TYR A 3 -11.75 -12.82 -15.21
N ASP A 4 -12.28 -14.04 -15.05
CA ASP A 4 -13.07 -14.74 -16.06
C ASP A 4 -14.45 -14.09 -16.27
N GLU A 5 -14.96 -13.43 -15.23
CA GLU A 5 -16.16 -12.59 -15.25
C GLU A 5 -15.91 -11.19 -15.86
N GLY A 6 -14.68 -10.92 -16.33
CA GLY A 6 -14.32 -9.68 -17.03
C GLY A 6 -13.81 -8.54 -16.14
N VAL A 7 -13.63 -8.78 -14.83
CA VAL A 7 -13.04 -7.78 -13.93
C VAL A 7 -11.56 -7.59 -14.27
N ARG A 8 -11.16 -6.33 -14.49
CA ARG A 8 -9.78 -5.95 -14.84
C ARG A 8 -9.07 -5.14 -13.75
N ASP A 9 -9.81 -4.66 -12.76
CA ASP A 9 -9.31 -3.81 -11.69
C ASP A 9 -9.87 -4.28 -10.35
N ILE A 10 -9.01 -4.41 -9.34
CA ILE A 10 -9.40 -4.68 -7.96
C ILE A 10 -8.74 -3.71 -6.99
N TRP A 11 -9.42 -3.45 -5.88
CA TRP A 11 -8.95 -2.62 -4.79
C TRP A 11 -8.86 -3.45 -3.50
N LEU A 12 -7.67 -3.50 -2.92
CA LEU A 12 -7.44 -4.04 -1.58
C LEU A 12 -7.69 -2.92 -0.56
N LEU A 13 -8.72 -3.08 0.26
CA LEU A 13 -9.19 -2.08 1.22
C LEU A 13 -9.26 -2.66 2.64
N GLY A 14 -9.07 -1.80 3.63
CA GLY A 14 -9.05 -2.12 5.05
C GLY A 14 -8.88 -0.85 5.89
N GLN A 15 -9.04 -0.94 7.22
CA GLN A 15 -8.89 0.23 8.10
C GLN A 15 -7.44 0.73 8.14
N ASN A 16 -6.49 -0.18 8.35
CA ASN A 16 -5.08 0.03 8.05
C ASN A 16 -4.61 -1.14 7.16
N VAL A 17 -4.58 -0.90 5.85
CA VAL A 17 -4.20 -1.91 4.87
C VAL A 17 -2.76 -2.39 5.07
N ASN A 18 -1.86 -1.49 5.45
CA ASN A 18 -0.45 -1.82 5.62
C ASN A 18 -0.17 -2.59 6.92
N SER A 19 -1.10 -2.62 7.88
CA SER A 19 -1.04 -3.47 9.07
C SER A 19 -1.51 -4.92 8.80
N TYR A 20 -1.79 -5.28 7.55
CA TYR A 20 -2.11 -6.66 7.20
C TYR A 20 -0.97 -7.58 7.64
N LYS A 21 -1.33 -8.60 8.43
CA LYS A 21 -0.44 -9.66 8.85
C LYS A 21 -1.21 -10.96 8.95
N TYR A 22 -0.71 -11.99 8.29
CA TYR A 22 -1.25 -13.34 8.38
C TYR A 22 -0.07 -14.31 8.48
N GLU A 23 0.08 -14.95 9.65
CA GLU A 23 1.26 -15.77 9.96
C GLU A 23 2.56 -14.98 9.72
N GLU A 24 3.41 -15.45 8.81
CA GLU A 24 4.68 -14.82 8.41
C GLU A 24 4.53 -13.80 7.26
N TYR A 25 3.32 -13.67 6.69
CA TYR A 25 3.08 -12.81 5.52
C TYR A 25 2.64 -11.41 5.94
N ASP A 26 3.26 -10.39 5.34
CA ASP A 26 2.86 -8.99 5.45
C ASP A 26 2.06 -8.51 4.23
N PHE A 27 1.73 -7.20 4.22
CA PHE A 27 0.97 -6.61 3.12
C PHE A 27 1.70 -6.67 1.77
N ALA A 28 3.03 -6.53 1.77
CA ALA A 28 3.81 -6.63 0.53
C ALA A 28 3.74 -8.05 -0.04
N ASP A 29 3.80 -9.08 0.82
CA ASP A 29 3.63 -10.46 0.38
C ASP A 29 2.23 -10.74 -0.16
N LEU A 30 1.19 -10.20 0.48
CA LEU A 30 -0.17 -10.29 -0.05
C LEU A 30 -0.26 -9.67 -1.44
N LEU A 31 0.29 -8.47 -1.62
CA LEU A 31 0.25 -7.75 -2.88
C LEU A 31 0.98 -8.52 -3.98
N LYS A 32 2.16 -9.07 -3.67
CA LYS A 32 2.93 -9.97 -4.54
C LYS A 32 2.12 -11.20 -4.96
N ASN A 33 1.50 -11.89 -3.99
CA ASN A 33 0.74 -13.10 -4.24
C ASN A 33 -0.49 -12.84 -5.13
N VAL A 34 -1.18 -11.72 -4.91
CA VAL A 34 -2.33 -11.30 -5.74
C VAL A 34 -1.88 -10.96 -7.17
N ALA A 35 -0.79 -10.21 -7.29
CA ALA A 35 -0.23 -9.83 -8.58
C ALA A 35 0.20 -11.05 -9.41
N ALA A 36 0.87 -12.01 -8.79
CA ALA A 36 1.30 -13.26 -9.41
C ALA A 36 0.12 -14.19 -9.77
N ALA A 37 -0.92 -14.24 -8.93
CA ALA A 37 -2.08 -15.10 -9.16
C ALA A 37 -2.92 -14.68 -10.36
N VAL A 38 -3.00 -13.37 -10.65
CA VAL A 38 -3.81 -12.84 -11.76
C VAL A 38 -3.06 -11.73 -12.52
N PRO A 39 -2.05 -12.07 -13.35
CA PRO A 39 -1.19 -11.09 -14.03
C PRO A 39 -1.94 -10.13 -14.95
N GLY A 40 -3.08 -10.54 -15.51
CA GLY A 40 -3.92 -9.72 -16.38
C GLY A 40 -4.84 -8.72 -15.67
N MET A 41 -4.84 -8.69 -14.34
CA MET A 41 -5.70 -7.83 -13.53
C MET A 41 -4.87 -6.81 -12.78
N ARG A 42 -5.30 -5.54 -12.83
CA ARG A 42 -4.65 -4.45 -12.12
C ARG A 42 -5.04 -4.46 -10.64
N VAL A 43 -4.03 -4.38 -9.79
CA VAL A 43 -4.17 -4.38 -8.33
C VAL A 43 -3.89 -2.97 -7.79
N ARG A 44 -4.79 -2.48 -6.95
CA ARG A 44 -4.71 -1.16 -6.30
C ARG A 44 -4.93 -1.31 -4.80
N TYR A 45 -4.43 -0.35 -4.04
CA TYR A 45 -4.75 -0.22 -2.63
C TYR A 45 -4.75 1.26 -2.23
N ILE A 46 -5.36 1.56 -1.09
CA ILE A 46 -5.33 2.88 -0.46
C ILE A 46 -4.77 2.68 0.94
N THR A 47 -3.66 3.34 1.25
CA THR A 47 -3.13 3.37 2.61
C THR A 47 -3.58 4.63 3.34
N SER A 48 -3.78 4.51 4.65
CA SER A 48 -4.13 5.59 5.57
C SER A 48 -2.91 6.12 6.35
N HIS A 49 -1.74 5.49 6.22
CA HIS A 49 -0.59 5.78 7.07
C HIS A 49 0.74 5.85 6.31
N PRO A 50 1.37 7.04 6.20
CA PRO A 50 2.66 7.21 5.51
C PRO A 50 3.82 6.40 6.09
N TYR A 51 3.84 6.24 7.41
CA TYR A 51 4.87 5.47 8.12
C TYR A 51 4.95 4.01 7.67
N ASP A 52 3.85 3.43 7.18
CA ASP A 52 3.78 2.01 6.89
C ASP A 52 4.21 1.68 5.44
N LEU A 53 4.95 2.58 4.77
CA LEU A 53 5.57 2.35 3.46
C LEU A 53 6.99 1.81 3.66
N SER A 54 7.11 0.49 3.68
CA SER A 54 8.41 -0.19 3.76
C SER A 54 9.09 -0.27 2.38
N ASP A 55 10.42 -0.39 2.39
CA ASP A 55 11.19 -0.66 1.17
C ASP A 55 10.70 -1.91 0.45
N LYS A 56 10.37 -2.98 1.20
CA LYS A 56 9.79 -4.22 0.67
C LYS A 56 8.50 -3.97 -0.12
N LEU A 57 7.62 -3.09 0.38
CA LEU A 57 6.39 -2.74 -0.33
C LEU A 57 6.69 -1.97 -1.62
N LEU A 58 7.64 -1.02 -1.58
CA LEU A 58 8.06 -0.25 -2.75
C LEU A 58 8.72 -1.14 -3.82
N GLU A 59 9.61 -2.04 -3.41
CA GLU A 59 10.25 -3.02 -4.30
C GLU A 59 9.20 -3.94 -4.94
N THR A 60 8.26 -4.47 -4.15
CA THR A 60 7.15 -5.28 -4.66
C THR A 60 6.31 -4.49 -5.65
N MET A 61 5.97 -3.25 -5.31
CA MET A 61 5.24 -2.37 -6.22
C MET A 61 6.02 -2.08 -7.49
N ALA A 62 7.36 -2.04 -7.47
CA ALA A 62 8.20 -1.83 -8.64
C ALA A 62 8.31 -3.08 -9.53
N GLU A 63 8.40 -4.28 -8.92
CA GLU A 63 8.61 -5.57 -9.59
C GLU A 63 7.46 -5.99 -10.52
N TYR A 64 6.20 -5.71 -10.14
CA TYR A 64 5.03 -6.19 -10.90
C TYR A 64 4.34 -5.07 -11.69
N ASP A 65 4.16 -5.27 -12.99
CA ASP A 65 3.52 -4.29 -13.88
C ASP A 65 2.01 -4.12 -13.64
N ASN A 66 1.35 -5.16 -13.14
CA ASN A 66 -0.07 -5.14 -12.83
C ASN A 66 -0.37 -4.58 -11.44
N ILE A 67 0.63 -4.19 -10.65
CA ILE A 67 0.44 -3.36 -9.46
C ILE A 67 0.44 -1.89 -9.89
N CYS A 68 -0.60 -1.16 -9.51
CA CYS A 68 -0.68 0.26 -9.83
C CYS A 68 0.43 1.04 -9.13
N LYS A 69 1.26 1.74 -9.90
CA LYS A 69 2.34 2.63 -9.41
C LYS A 69 1.79 3.97 -8.88
N TYR A 70 0.82 3.88 -7.99
CA TYR A 70 0.17 5.02 -7.33
C TYR A 70 0.13 4.74 -5.84
N ILE A 71 0.58 5.71 -5.03
CA ILE A 71 0.59 5.63 -3.58
C ILE A 71 -0.31 6.74 -3.05
N HIS A 72 -1.40 6.36 -2.39
CA HIS A 72 -2.23 7.31 -1.66
C HIS A 72 -1.57 7.63 -0.31
N LEU A 73 -0.97 8.82 -0.18
CA LEU A 73 -0.21 9.21 1.00
C LEU A 73 -0.84 10.37 1.76
N PRO A 74 -1.69 10.12 2.77
CA PRO A 74 -2.32 11.19 3.54
C PRO A 74 -1.35 11.69 4.62
N ILE A 75 -0.43 12.59 4.24
CA ILE A 75 0.64 13.14 5.12
C ILE A 75 0.13 13.99 6.30
N GLN A 76 -1.12 14.45 6.22
CA GLN A 76 -1.84 15.26 7.21
C GLN A 76 -1.34 16.71 7.41
N SER A 77 -0.04 16.93 7.58
CA SER A 77 0.51 18.26 7.89
C SER A 77 1.96 18.43 7.44
N GLY A 78 2.30 19.66 7.05
CA GLY A 78 3.65 20.10 6.70
C GLY A 78 4.48 20.66 7.87
N SER A 79 4.09 20.37 9.12
CA SER A 79 4.75 20.91 10.31
C SER A 79 5.01 19.82 11.34
N ASP A 80 6.28 19.58 11.67
CA ASP A 80 6.70 18.61 12.70
C ASP A 80 5.98 18.82 14.03
N ARG A 81 5.75 20.09 14.41
CA ARG A 81 4.99 20.44 15.62
C ARG A 81 3.55 19.92 15.55
N ILE A 82 2.88 20.08 14.42
CA ILE A 82 1.49 19.62 14.23
C ILE A 82 1.44 18.10 14.10
N LEU A 83 2.38 17.48 13.36
CA LEU A 83 2.49 16.04 13.24
C LEU A 83 2.63 15.36 14.61
N LYS A 84 3.48 15.90 15.48
CA LYS A 84 3.64 15.43 16.86
C LYS A 84 2.35 15.57 17.68
N LEU A 85 1.61 16.67 17.52
CA LEU A 85 0.31 16.86 18.19
C LEU A 85 -0.77 15.89 17.68
N MET A 86 -0.67 15.45 16.42
CA MET A 86 -1.53 14.42 15.82
C MET A 86 -1.08 12.99 16.13
N ASN A 87 -0.07 12.81 16.99
CA ASN A 87 0.53 11.51 17.32
C ASN A 87 1.08 10.76 16.09
N ARG A 88 1.64 11.48 15.12
CA ARG A 88 2.34 10.89 13.98
C ARG A 88 3.79 10.58 14.35
N LEU A 89 4.27 9.42 13.88
CA LEU A 89 5.61 8.89 14.16
C LEU A 89 6.65 9.27 13.08
N TYR A 90 6.36 10.30 12.29
CA TYR A 90 7.22 10.78 11.21
C TYR A 90 7.24 12.32 11.19
N SER A 91 8.30 12.87 10.59
CA SER A 91 8.59 14.28 10.37
C SER A 91 8.42 14.66 8.90
N VAL A 92 8.41 15.96 8.63
CA VAL A 92 8.37 16.52 7.28
C VAL A 92 9.51 15.98 6.42
N LYS A 93 10.70 15.83 7.01
CA LYS A 93 11.90 15.33 6.32
C LYS A 93 11.78 13.87 5.89
N GLU A 94 10.98 13.05 6.58
CA GLU A 94 10.90 11.61 6.30
C GLU A 94 9.99 11.28 5.12
N TYR A 95 9.05 12.15 4.75
CA TYR A 95 8.19 11.94 3.57
C TYR A 95 8.57 12.82 2.35
N MET A 96 9.59 13.67 2.47
CA MET A 96 10.13 14.52 1.39
C MET A 96 11.40 13.90 0.80
#